data_AF-A0A925E683-F1
#
_entry.id   AF-A0A925E683-F1
#
_cell.length_a   1.000
_cell.length_b   1.000
_cell.length_c   1.000
_cell.angle_alpha   90.00
_cell.angle_beta   90.00
_cell.angle_gamma   90.00
#
_symmetry.space_group_name_H-M   'P 1'
#
loop_
_entity.id
_entity.type
_entity.pdbx_description
1 polymer ?
#
loop_
_entity_poly.entity_id
_entity_poly.type
_entity_poly.pdbx_seq_one_letter_code
_entity_poly.pdbx_strand_id
1 'polypeptide(L)'
;MTTTNVTINCYIKNGQINIDLPENVSDGEIEVKFRVVQDEIPWEDRPWTEEGLAELLRPETPMTGAEIVAAGLTGGWEHLGIEDSVEWLNEQKRKRHEKRKWEMD
;
A
#
# COMPACT_ATOMS: atom_id res chain seq x y z
N MET A 1 16.50 0.08 -54.80
CA MET A 1 15.45 0.13 -53.76
C MET A 1 15.41 1.55 -53.25
N THR A 2 14.30 2.25 -53.42
CA THR A 2 14.18 3.65 -53.02
C THR A 2 13.57 3.66 -51.62
N THR A 3 14.34 4.08 -50.62
CA THR A 3 13.86 4.20 -49.24
C THR A 3 13.15 5.54 -49.10
N THR A 4 11.83 5.51 -48.97
CA THR A 4 11.03 6.72 -48.71
C THR A 4 10.83 6.84 -47.20
N ASN A 5 11.38 7.88 -46.59
CA ASN A 5 11.11 8.18 -45.19
C ASN A 5 9.73 8.85 -45.11
N VAL A 6 8.76 8.18 -44.50
CA VAL A 6 7.43 8.74 -44.22
C VAL A 6 7.41 9.21 -42.77
N THR A 7 7.07 10.48 -42.54
CA THR A 7 6.85 11.02 -41.19
C THR A 7 5.37 10.91 -40.88
N ILE A 8 5.03 10.16 -39.84
CA ILE A 8 3.65 9.94 -39.41
C ILE A 8 3.43 10.75 -38.13
N ASN A 9 2.43 11.63 -38.13
CA ASN A 9 2.02 12.35 -36.93
C ASN A 9 1.12 11.42 -36.11
N CYS A 10 1.48 11.20 -34.85
CA CYS A 10 0.66 10.43 -33.92
C CYS A 10 0.55 11.16 -32.57
N TYR A 11 -0.55 10.90 -31.87
CA TYR A 11 -0.74 11.38 -30.51
C TYR A 11 -1.43 10.33 -29.64
N ILE A 12 -1.15 10.38 -28.33
CA ILE A 12 -1.77 9.51 -27.34
C ILE A 12 -2.81 10.31 -26.57
N LYS A 13 -4.04 9.81 -26.51
CA LYS A 13 -5.13 10.42 -25.73
C LYS A 13 -5.95 9.33 -25.07
N ASN A 14 -6.16 9.42 -23.76
CA ASN A 14 -6.94 8.45 -22.97
C ASN A 14 -6.46 6.99 -23.14
N GLY A 15 -5.14 6.77 -23.23
CA GLY A 15 -4.56 5.44 -23.41
C GLY A 15 -4.73 4.85 -24.82
N GLN A 16 -5.30 5.61 -25.77
CA GLN A 16 -5.41 5.21 -27.17
C GLN A 16 -4.39 5.97 -28.01
N ILE A 17 -3.69 5.24 -28.87
CA ILE A 17 -2.83 5.82 -29.90
C ILE A 17 -3.68 6.17 -31.13
N ASN A 18 -3.59 7.42 -31.57
CA ASN A 18 -4.22 7.87 -32.80
C ASN A 18 -3.10 8.12 -33.82
N ILE A 19 -3.24 7.47 -34.98
CA ILE A 19 -2.24 7.51 -36.06
C ILE A 19 -2.96 7.96 -37.32
N ASP A 20 -2.54 9.09 -37.88
CA ASP A 20 -3.03 9.57 -39.17
C ASP A 20 -2.08 9.11 -40.29
N LEU A 21 -2.49 8.12 -41.06
CA LEU A 21 -1.70 7.58 -42.17
C LEU A 21 -1.90 8.42 -43.44
N PRO A 22 -0.84 8.86 -44.13
CA PRO A 22 -0.96 9.55 -45.40
C PRO A 22 -1.29 8.57 -46.55
N GLU A 23 -1.95 9.04 -47.60
CA GLU A 23 -2.51 8.22 -48.71
C GLU A 23 -1.47 7.39 -49.49
N ASN A 24 -0.19 7.65 -49.30
CA ASN A 24 0.94 7.03 -49.98
C ASN A 24 1.55 5.83 -49.22
N VAL A 25 0.93 5.38 -48.13
CA VAL A 25 1.36 4.20 -47.37
C VAL A 25 0.58 2.96 -47.85
N SER A 26 1.31 1.94 -48.30
CA SER A 26 0.74 0.65 -48.69
C SER A 26 0.25 -0.13 -47.47
N ASP A 27 -0.73 -1.02 -47.66
CA ASP A 27 -1.14 -1.98 -46.62
C ASP A 27 0.06 -2.80 -46.13
N GLY A 28 0.19 -2.93 -44.81
CA GLY A 28 1.30 -3.64 -44.18
C GLY A 28 1.20 -3.65 -42.66
N GLU A 29 2.08 -4.40 -42.01
CA GLU A 29 2.19 -4.47 -40.55
C GLU A 29 3.20 -3.43 -40.04
N ILE A 30 2.82 -2.68 -39.00
CA ILE A 30 3.67 -1.68 -38.37
C ILE A 30 3.87 -2.06 -36.90
N GLU A 31 5.13 -2.25 -36.49
CA GLU A 31 5.51 -2.45 -35.10
C GLU A 31 5.88 -1.10 -34.47
N VAL A 32 5.20 -0.70 -33.39
CA VAL A 32 5.51 0.54 -32.67
C VAL A 32 6.08 0.21 -31.28
N LYS A 33 7.33 0.61 -31.03
CA LYS A 33 8.03 0.42 -29.75
C LYS A 33 8.12 1.74 -28.99
N PHE A 34 7.50 1.81 -27.82
CA PHE A 34 7.64 2.94 -26.90
C PHE A 34 8.56 2.58 -25.74
N ARG A 35 9.46 3.51 -25.38
CA ARG A 35 10.18 3.44 -24.12
C ARG A 35 9.33 4.16 -23.07
N VAL A 36 8.59 3.40 -22.27
CA VAL A 36 7.94 3.94 -21.07
C VAL A 36 9.03 4.14 -20.04
N VAL A 37 9.37 5.40 -19.77
CA VAL A 37 10.22 5.74 -18.63
C VAL A 37 9.30 5.62 -17.41
N GLN A 38 9.38 4.50 -16.70
CA GLN A 38 8.85 4.45 -15.34
C GLN A 38 9.80 5.29 -14.51
N ASP A 39 9.43 6.54 -14.26
CA ASP A 39 10.13 7.31 -13.23
C ASP A 39 10.08 6.48 -11.94
N GLU A 40 11.23 6.28 -11.30
CA GLU A 40 11.30 5.60 -10.01
C GLU A 40 10.54 6.44 -8.99
N ILE A 41 9.26 6.15 -8.82
CA ILE A 41 8.45 6.78 -7.78
C ILE A 41 9.16 6.51 -6.44
N PRO A 42 9.46 7.55 -5.63
CA PRO A 42 9.99 7.38 -4.28
C PRO A 42 9.14 6.37 -3.51
N TRP A 43 9.77 5.52 -2.70
CA TRP A 43 9.07 4.40 -2.06
C TRP A 43 7.85 4.86 -1.20
N GLU A 44 7.90 6.07 -0.65
CA GLU A 44 6.82 6.70 0.13
C GLU A 44 5.60 7.05 -0.72
N ASP A 45 5.79 7.35 -2.00
CA ASP A 45 4.76 7.77 -2.95
C ASP A 45 4.24 6.62 -3.81
N ARG A 46 4.78 5.40 -3.64
CA ARG A 46 4.32 4.23 -4.38
C ARG A 46 2.93 3.84 -3.90
N PRO A 47 1.93 3.75 -4.78
CA PRO A 47 0.62 3.25 -4.40
C PRO A 47 0.75 1.81 -3.90
N TRP A 48 0.14 1.50 -2.74
CA TRP A 48 0.08 0.15 -2.21
C TRP A 48 -0.71 -0.75 -3.17
N THR A 49 -0.15 -1.90 -3.51
CA THR A 49 -0.88 -2.95 -4.23
C THR A 49 -1.77 -3.71 -3.24
N GLU A 50 -2.88 -4.28 -3.73
CA GLU A 50 -3.76 -5.10 -2.90
C GLU A 50 -3.00 -6.31 -2.32
N GLU A 51 -2.11 -6.91 -3.10
CA GLU A 51 -1.28 -8.03 -2.68
C GLU A 51 -0.26 -7.63 -1.61
N GLY A 52 0.38 -6.47 -1.76
CA GLY A 52 1.36 -5.96 -0.81
C GLY A 52 0.71 -5.57 0.52
N LEU A 53 -0.51 -5.02 0.46
CA LEU A 53 -1.29 -4.74 1.66
C LEU A 53 -1.75 -6.03 2.36
N ALA A 54 -2.18 -7.03 1.60
CA ALA A 54 -2.58 -8.32 2.15
C ALA A 54 -1.42 -9.06 2.83
N GLU A 55 -0.22 -8.97 2.26
CA GLU A 55 0.99 -9.55 2.85
C GLU A 55 1.40 -8.84 4.14
N LEU A 56 1.38 -7.50 4.14
CA LEU A 56 1.70 -6.70 5.33
C LEU A 56 0.75 -6.94 6.50
N LEU A 57 -0.55 -7.15 6.20
CA LEU A 57 -1.58 -7.40 7.19
C LEU A 57 -1.71 -8.88 7.57
N ARG A 58 -0.91 -9.75 6.96
CA ARG A 58 -0.95 -11.18 7.25
C ARG A 58 -0.50 -11.41 8.69
N PRO A 59 -1.32 -12.06 9.53
CA PRO A 59 -0.92 -12.39 10.90
C PRO A 59 0.32 -13.28 10.86
N GLU A 60 1.38 -12.85 11.53
CA GLU A 60 2.50 -13.74 11.83
C GLU A 60 2.06 -14.83 12.82
N THR A 61 2.80 -15.93 12.85
CA THR A 61 2.56 -16.99 13.84
C THR A 61 2.67 -16.39 15.24
N PRO A 62 1.59 -16.40 16.05
CA PRO A 62 1.65 -15.80 17.37
C PRO A 62 2.63 -16.57 18.25
N MET A 63 3.47 -15.83 18.97
CA MET A 63 4.37 -16.43 19.96
C MET A 63 3.56 -17.10 21.07
N THR A 64 4.02 -18.27 21.51
CA THR A 64 3.48 -18.92 22.70
C THR A 64 3.84 -18.13 23.97
N GLY A 65 3.10 -18.34 25.05
CA GLY A 65 3.40 -17.67 26.34
C GLY A 65 4.83 -17.95 26.84
N ALA A 66 5.36 -19.15 26.61
CA ALA A 66 6.72 -19.50 26.98
C ALA A 66 7.76 -18.72 26.15
N GLU A 67 7.51 -18.56 24.84
CA GLU A 67 8.39 -17.78 23.96
C GLU A 67 8.34 -16.29 24.30
N ILE A 68 7.18 -15.75 24.67
CA ILE A 68 7.01 -14.36 25.13
C ILE A 68 7.84 -14.09 26.38
N VAL A 69 7.80 -15.01 27.36
CA VAL A 69 8.59 -14.92 28.60
C VAL A 69 10.08 -15.04 28.29
N ALA A 70 10.47 -16.00 27.45
CA ALA A 70 11.88 -16.20 27.06
C ALA A 70 12.45 -14.99 26.29
N ALA A 71 11.62 -14.32 25.48
CA ALA A 71 11.99 -13.10 24.75
C ALA A 71 11.99 -11.84 25.64
N GLY A 72 11.63 -11.95 26.92
CA GLY A 72 11.59 -10.81 27.83
C GLY A 72 10.52 -9.77 27.47
N LEU A 73 9.49 -10.16 26.71
CA LEU A 73 8.40 -9.27 26.30
C LEU A 73 7.32 -9.09 27.38
N THR A 74 7.63 -9.47 28.62
CA THR A 74 6.81 -9.25 29.82
C THR A 74 7.28 -8.00 30.55
N GLY A 75 6.40 -7.30 31.27
CA GLY A 75 6.80 -6.20 32.17
C GLY A 75 6.67 -4.77 31.63
N GLY A 76 6.00 -4.56 30.49
CA GLY A 76 5.88 -3.23 29.85
C GLY A 76 5.17 -2.12 30.66
N TRP A 77 4.71 -2.40 31.88
CA TRP A 77 3.94 -1.47 32.73
C TRP A 77 4.71 -1.02 33.97
N GLU A 78 5.94 -1.50 34.17
CA GLU A 78 6.77 -1.20 35.35
C GLU A 78 7.01 0.31 35.53
N HIS A 79 7.23 1.02 34.43
CA HIS A 79 7.39 2.48 34.42
C HIS A 79 6.12 3.27 34.74
N LEU A 80 4.95 2.62 34.71
CA LEU A 80 3.66 3.24 35.01
C LEU A 80 3.30 3.12 36.50
N GLY A 81 4.18 2.53 37.33
CA GLY A 81 3.95 2.36 38.76
C GLY A 81 2.78 1.44 39.08
N ILE A 82 2.44 0.53 38.16
CA ILE A 82 1.33 -0.40 38.32
C ILE A 82 1.83 -1.60 39.11
N GLU A 83 1.51 -1.66 40.40
CA GLU A 83 1.88 -2.76 41.30
C GLU A 83 0.93 -3.97 41.16
N ASP A 84 -0.36 -3.73 40.87
CA ASP A 84 -1.36 -4.77 40.62
C ASP A 84 -2.09 -4.53 39.28
N SER A 85 -1.81 -5.41 38.32
CA SER A 85 -2.42 -5.38 36.99
C SER A 85 -3.95 -5.56 36.99
N VAL A 86 -4.49 -6.33 37.94
CA VAL A 86 -5.92 -6.61 38.07
C VAL A 86 -6.63 -5.39 38.63
N GLU A 87 -6.05 -4.74 39.64
CA GLU A 87 -6.57 -3.51 40.20
C GLU A 87 -6.61 -2.39 39.14
N TRP A 88 -5.53 -2.21 38.39
CA TRP A 88 -5.49 -1.23 37.30
C TRP A 88 -6.56 -1.51 36.23
N LEU A 89 -6.75 -2.77 35.83
CA LEU A 89 -7.78 -3.15 34.85
C LEU A 89 -9.20 -2.82 35.37
N ASN A 90 -9.46 -3.10 36.64
CA ASN A 90 -10.75 -2.81 37.27
C ASN A 90 -11.01 -1.29 37.32
N GLU A 91 -9.99 -0.49 37.63
CA GLU A 91 -10.07 0.97 37.61
C GLU A 91 -10.34 1.52 36.20
N GLN A 92 -9.69 0.97 35.17
CA GLN A 92 -9.98 1.34 33.77
C GLN A 92 -11.41 1.00 33.36
N LYS A 93 -11.92 -0.18 33.77
CA LYS A 93 -13.32 -0.56 33.54
C LYS A 93 -14.27 0.43 34.23
N ARG A 94 -14.01 0.79 35.49
CA ARG A 94 -14.81 1.78 36.24
C ARG A 94 -14.88 3.13 35.51
N LYS A 95 -13.74 3.70 35.12
CA LYS A 95 -13.68 4.97 34.36
C LYS A 95 -14.49 4.94 33.07
N ARG A 96 -14.45 3.83 32.33
CA ARG A 96 -15.24 3.64 31.09
C ARG A 96 -16.74 3.57 31.36
N HIS A 97 -17.15 2.99 32.48
CA HIS A 97 -18.56 2.96 32.88
C HIS A 97 -19.06 4.35 33.29
N GLU A 98 -18.25 5.09 34.06
CA GLU A 98 -18.58 6.46 34.48
C GLU A 98 -18.67 7.39 33.28
N LYS A 99 -17.70 7.36 32.36
CA LYS A 99 -17.72 8.18 31.14
C LYS A 99 -18.98 7.93 30.30
N ARG A 100 -19.36 6.65 30.11
CA ARG A 100 -20.59 6.31 29.38
C ARG A 100 -21.86 6.76 30.08
N LYS A 101 -21.87 6.83 31.41
CA LYS A 101 -23.03 7.32 32.16
C LYS A 101 -23.24 8.82 31.97
N TRP A 102 -22.16 9.60 31.91
CA TRP A 102 -22.20 11.05 31.66
C TRP A 102 -22.51 11.42 30.20
N GLU A 103 -22.26 10.53 29.24
CA GLU A 103 -22.61 10.75 27.83
C GLU A 103 -24.08 10.43 27.51
N MET A 104 -24.85 9.88 28.46
CA MET A 104 -26.26 9.52 28.31
C MET A 104 -27.23 10.42 29.12
N ASP A 105 -26.71 11.34 29.93
CA ASP A 105 -27.46 12.43 30.61
C ASP A 105 -27.26 13.76 29.85
#